data_AF-A0AA51DXN9-F1
#
_entry.id   AF-A0AA51DXN9-F1
#
_cell.length_a   1.000
_cell.length_b   1.000
_cell.length_c   1.000
_cell.angle_alpha   90.00
_cell.angle_beta   90.00
_cell.angle_gamma   90.00
#
_symmetry.space_group_name_H-M   'P 1'
#
loop_
_entity.id
_entity.type
_entity.pdbx_description
1 polymer ?
#
loop_
_entity_poly.entity_id
_entity_poly.type
_entity_poly.pdbx_seq_one_letter_code
_entity_poly.pdbx_strand_id
1 'polypeptide(L)'
;MKKKLQKLHRNLQKLTKSSSHSVHNQHVQRYLGLLDNRNPLLFILADYNVEVKTSSKIIKIKNDGILINNNGVSEEISADMVITAFGMKVLNELANKIANKYQNASIIGDCNKIGQVAGAVRNGFFAGWAVR
;
A
#
# COMPACT_ATOMS: atom_id res chain seq x y z
N MET A 1 16.28 -19.08 37.23
CA MET A 1 15.63 -18.13 36.27
C MET A 1 15.47 -18.68 34.85
N LYS A 2 16.49 -19.29 34.22
CA LYS A 2 16.42 -19.78 32.81
C LYS A 2 15.26 -20.77 32.51
N LYS A 3 14.93 -21.68 33.43
CA LYS A 3 13.83 -22.65 33.26
C LYS A 3 12.43 -22.00 33.23
N LYS A 4 12.24 -20.89 33.96
CA LYS A 4 10.96 -20.14 33.99
C LYS A 4 10.76 -19.37 32.68
N LEU A 5 11.84 -18.80 32.13
CA LEU A 5 11.85 -18.12 30.82
C LEU A 5 11.59 -19.09 29.66
N GLN A 6 12.20 -20.28 29.67
CA GLN A 6 11.95 -21.31 28.64
C GLN A 6 10.52 -21.85 28.68
N LYS A 7 9.95 -22.01 29.89
CA LYS A 7 8.54 -22.41 30.05
C LYS A 7 7.59 -21.33 29.51
N LEU A 8 7.92 -20.06 29.73
CA LEU A 8 7.18 -18.91 29.17
C LEU A 8 7.24 -18.89 27.64
N HIS A 9 8.41 -19.10 27.06
CA HIS A 9 8.62 -19.11 25.60
C HIS A 9 7.87 -20.26 24.90
N ARG A 10 7.89 -21.46 25.50
CA ARG A 10 7.15 -22.62 24.98
C ARG A 10 5.63 -22.43 25.09
N ASN A 11 5.16 -21.73 26.13
CA ASN A 11 3.74 -21.44 26.29
C ASN A 11 3.26 -20.37 25.28
N LEU A 12 4.07 -19.33 25.02
CA LEU A 12 3.78 -18.29 24.02
C LEU A 12 3.68 -18.88 22.59
N GLN A 13 4.58 -19.79 22.22
CA GLN A 13 4.52 -20.45 20.91
C GLN A 13 3.31 -21.40 20.74
N LYS A 14 2.81 -21.97 21.84
CA LYS A 14 1.58 -22.78 21.82
C LYS A 14 0.34 -21.91 21.65
N LEU A 15 0.29 -20.76 22.32
CA LEU A 15 -0.81 -19.78 22.19
C LEU A 15 -0.94 -19.21 20.77
N THR A 16 0.18 -18.98 20.06
CA THR A 16 0.16 -18.49 18.68
C THR A 16 -0.29 -19.54 17.66
N LYS A 17 -0.17 -20.83 17.97
CA LYS A 17 -0.59 -21.93 17.07
C LYS A 17 -2.04 -22.38 17.30
N SER A 18 -2.64 -22.08 18.46
CA SER A 18 -4.01 -22.49 18.80
C SER A 18 -5.07 -21.39 18.59
N SER A 19 -4.68 -20.14 18.30
CA SER A 19 -5.60 -19.02 18.16
C SER A 19 -5.96 -18.71 16.71
N SER A 20 -6.41 -19.72 15.95
CA SER A 20 -7.09 -19.52 14.67
C SER A 20 -8.61 -19.34 14.83
N HIS A 21 -9.11 -19.07 16.03
CA HIS A 21 -10.51 -18.72 16.29
C HIS A 21 -10.61 -17.50 17.23
N SER A 22 -10.97 -16.37 16.63
CA SER A 22 -11.69 -15.21 17.18
C SER A 22 -11.68 -14.96 18.70
N VAL A 23 -10.73 -14.17 19.23
CA VAL A 23 -10.99 -13.13 20.25
C VAL A 23 -9.96 -12.01 20.13
N HIS A 24 -10.44 -10.86 19.65
CA HIS A 24 -10.09 -9.49 20.09
C HIS A 24 -8.72 -9.28 20.78
N ASN A 25 -7.66 -9.06 19.99
CA ASN A 25 -6.34 -8.69 20.50
C ASN A 25 -6.07 -7.17 20.29
N GLN A 26 -6.74 -6.34 21.09
CA GLN A 26 -6.56 -4.87 21.07
C GLN A 26 -5.12 -4.44 21.46
N HIS A 27 -4.36 -5.29 22.16
CA HIS A 27 -3.00 -4.96 22.60
C HIS A 27 -1.91 -5.17 21.53
N VAL A 28 -2.07 -6.14 20.62
CA VAL A 28 -1.14 -6.34 19.48
C VAL A 28 -1.41 -5.33 18.35
N GLN A 29 -2.67 -4.95 18.14
CA GLN A 29 -3.04 -3.88 17.20
C GLN A 29 -2.42 -2.52 17.59
N ARG A 30 -2.23 -2.25 18.89
CA ARG A 30 -1.64 -1.01 19.41
C ARG A 30 -0.17 -0.81 19.04
N TYR A 31 0.61 -1.89 18.88
CA TYR A 31 2.02 -1.80 18.45
C TYR A 31 2.17 -1.71 16.93
N LEU A 32 1.24 -2.29 16.16
CA LEU A 32 1.19 -2.16 14.71
C LEU A 32 0.77 -0.75 14.26
N GLY A 33 -0.12 -0.09 15.00
CA GLY A 33 -0.54 1.29 14.74
C GLY A 33 0.54 2.36 14.98
N LEU A 34 1.66 2.02 15.65
CA LEU A 34 2.79 2.93 15.88
C LEU A 34 3.80 2.96 14.73
N LEU A 35 3.77 1.97 13.83
CA LEU A 35 4.62 1.93 12.62
C LEU A 35 3.89 2.42 11.37
N ASP A 36 2.61 2.75 11.50
CA ASP A 36 1.77 3.22 10.40
C ASP A 36 1.71 4.75 10.39
N ASN A 37 2.26 5.36 9.33
CA ASN A 37 2.23 6.81 9.12
C ASN A 37 0.82 7.34 8.82
N ARG A 38 -0.18 6.47 8.69
CA ARG A 38 -1.58 6.83 8.45
C ARG A 38 -2.14 7.79 9.50
N ASN A 39 -1.98 7.50 10.79
CA ASN A 39 -2.58 8.33 11.83
C ASN A 39 -1.99 9.75 11.85
N PRO A 40 -0.66 9.93 11.87
CA PRO A 40 -0.04 11.25 11.72
C PRO A 40 -0.51 11.99 10.46
N LEU A 41 -0.61 11.30 9.32
CA LEU A 41 -1.06 11.89 8.07
C LEU A 41 -2.52 12.37 8.14
N LEU A 42 -3.42 11.57 8.73
CA LEU A 42 -4.82 11.96 8.91
C LEU A 42 -4.97 13.17 9.85
N PHE A 43 -4.14 13.29 10.88
CA PHE A 43 -4.13 14.47 11.74
C PHE A 43 -3.72 15.73 10.97
N ILE A 44 -2.65 15.65 10.18
CA ILE A 44 -2.21 16.78 9.36
C ILE A 44 -3.31 17.18 8.35
N LEU A 45 -3.96 16.22 7.68
CA LEU A 45 -5.08 16.52 6.79
C LEU A 45 -6.23 17.24 7.50
N ALA A 46 -6.53 16.84 8.74
CA ALA A 46 -7.53 17.51 9.57
C ALA A 46 -7.10 18.93 9.97
N ASP A 47 -5.84 19.14 10.36
CA ASP A 47 -5.29 20.47 10.70
C ASP A 47 -5.38 21.45 9.53
N TYR A 48 -5.28 20.95 8.29
CA TYR A 48 -5.47 21.72 7.06
C TYR A 48 -6.93 21.77 6.57
N ASN A 49 -7.89 21.27 7.35
CA ASN A 49 -9.32 21.22 7.01
C ASN A 49 -9.62 20.52 5.66
N VAL A 50 -8.87 19.48 5.32
CA VAL A 50 -9.11 18.69 4.11
C VAL A 50 -10.31 17.78 4.31
N GLU A 51 -11.35 17.95 3.47
CA GLU A 51 -12.50 17.04 3.47
C GLU A 51 -12.14 15.70 2.81
N VAL A 52 -12.36 14.59 3.54
CA VAL A 52 -12.10 13.24 3.05
C VAL A 52 -13.42 12.50 2.88
N LYS A 53 -13.81 12.23 1.63
CA LYS A 53 -14.99 11.41 1.28
C LYS A 53 -14.58 10.01 0.86
N THR A 54 -14.87 9.01 1.69
CA THR A 54 -14.71 7.58 1.36
C THR A 54 -16.00 6.99 0.79
N SER A 55 -15.94 5.77 0.23
CA SER A 55 -17.10 5.08 -0.36
C SER A 55 -17.83 5.89 -1.46
N SER A 56 -17.13 6.84 -2.06
CA SER A 56 -17.63 7.73 -3.10
C SER A 56 -17.07 7.30 -4.44
N LYS A 57 -17.94 6.91 -5.37
CA LYS A 57 -17.55 6.51 -6.73
C LYS A 57 -17.67 7.71 -7.66
N ILE A 58 -16.60 8.06 -8.36
CA ILE A 58 -16.65 9.09 -9.40
C ILE A 58 -17.40 8.55 -10.61
N ILE A 59 -18.45 9.27 -11.03
CA ILE A 59 -19.30 8.94 -12.19
C ILE A 59 -18.86 9.73 -13.41
N LYS A 60 -18.56 11.02 -13.24
CA LYS A 60 -18.15 11.91 -14.33
C LYS A 60 -17.25 13.03 -13.83
N ILE A 61 -16.23 13.37 -14.61
CA ILE A 61 -15.44 14.60 -14.43
C ILE A 61 -16.02 15.66 -15.38
N LYS A 62 -16.32 16.85 -14.85
CA LYS A 62 -16.85 18.00 -15.58
C LYS A 62 -15.81 19.12 -15.59
N ASN A 63 -16.09 20.21 -16.33
CA ASN A 63 -15.20 21.37 -16.39
C ASN A 63 -15.19 22.17 -15.08
N ASP A 64 -16.28 22.09 -14.31
CA ASP A 64 -16.56 22.85 -13.09
C ASP A 64 -16.53 21.99 -11.81
N GLY A 65 -16.11 20.72 -11.93
CA GLY A 65 -16.05 19.80 -10.79
C GLY A 65 -16.22 18.33 -11.16
N ILE A 66 -16.81 17.55 -10.25
CA ILE A 66 -17.05 16.12 -10.41
C ILE A 66 -18.46 15.72 -9.97
N LEU A 67 -19.02 14.71 -10.63
CA LEU A 67 -20.22 14.01 -10.19
C LEU A 67 -19.80 12.69 -9.53
N ILE A 68 -20.22 12.50 -8.28
CA ILE A 68 -19.98 11.27 -7.53
C ILE A 68 -21.29 10.55 -7.21
N ASN A 69 -21.19 9.25 -6.96
CA ASN A 69 -22.23 8.46 -6.32
C ASN A 69 -21.73 8.02 -4.95
N ASN A 70 -22.45 8.42 -3.91
CA ASN A 70 -22.18 8.05 -2.53
C ASN A 70 -23.35 7.21 -2.02
N ASN A 71 -23.13 5.91 -1.84
CA ASN A 71 -24.14 4.96 -1.36
C ASN A 71 -25.48 5.03 -2.12
N GLY A 72 -25.45 5.21 -3.44
CA GLY A 72 -26.65 5.30 -4.28
C GLY A 72 -27.16 6.72 -4.51
N VAL A 73 -26.73 7.71 -3.74
CA VAL A 73 -27.09 9.12 -3.92
C VAL A 73 -26.08 9.79 -4.85
N SER A 74 -26.58 10.56 -5.83
CA SER A 74 -25.71 11.34 -6.71
C SER A 74 -25.47 12.73 -6.12
N GLU A 75 -24.21 13.15 -6.05
CA GLU A 75 -23.76 14.42 -5.47
C GLU A 75 -22.79 15.10 -6.45
N GLU A 76 -22.95 16.42 -6.65
CA GLU A 76 -22.03 17.23 -7.44
C GLU A 76 -21.09 18.00 -6.51
N ILE A 77 -19.79 17.89 -6.78
CA ILE A 77 -18.74 18.61 -6.05
C ILE A 77 -18.10 19.58 -7.03
N SER A 78 -18.26 20.88 -6.77
CA SER A 78 -17.61 21.93 -7.56
C SER A 78 -16.13 22.04 -7.21
N ALA A 79 -15.28 22.18 -8.23
CA ALA A 79 -13.85 22.38 -8.05
C ALA A 79 -13.24 23.08 -9.27
N ASP A 80 -12.29 23.99 -9.03
CA ASP A 80 -11.51 24.64 -10.09
C ASP A 80 -10.48 23.68 -10.71
N MET A 81 -10.06 22.66 -9.96
CA MET A 81 -9.06 21.68 -10.38
C MET A 81 -9.38 20.29 -9.86
N VAL A 82 -9.25 19.29 -10.74
CA VAL A 82 -9.41 17.87 -10.40
C VAL A 82 -8.08 17.16 -10.60
N ILE A 83 -7.47 16.70 -9.50
CA ILE A 83 -6.23 15.92 -9.53
C ILE A 83 -6.58 14.42 -9.50
N THR A 84 -6.16 13.68 -10.52
CA THR A 84 -6.40 12.23 -10.58
C THR A 84 -5.22 11.45 -9.97
N ALA A 85 -5.49 10.70 -8.90
CA ALA A 85 -4.50 9.90 -8.17
C ALA A 85 -4.98 8.44 -7.99
N PHE A 86 -5.56 7.85 -9.05
CA PHE A 86 -6.18 6.52 -9.01
C PHE A 86 -5.18 5.34 -8.97
N GLY A 87 -3.89 5.63 -8.96
CA GLY A 87 -2.81 4.64 -9.03
C GLY A 87 -2.01 4.74 -10.31
N MET A 88 -1.20 3.72 -10.57
CA MET A 88 -0.22 3.69 -11.67
C MET A 88 -0.47 2.50 -12.60
N LYS A 89 0.13 2.55 -13.80
CA LYS A 89 0.21 1.42 -14.73
C LYS A 89 1.69 1.12 -15.03
N VAL A 90 1.98 -0.14 -15.35
CA VAL A 90 3.33 -0.55 -15.77
C VAL A 90 3.69 0.16 -17.07
N LEU A 91 4.88 0.76 -17.12
CA LEU A 91 5.46 1.34 -18.32
C LEU A 91 6.67 0.50 -18.76
N ASN A 92 6.45 -0.47 -19.64
CA ASN A 92 7.46 -1.49 -19.99
C ASN A 92 7.85 -1.52 -21.46
N GLU A 93 7.33 -0.63 -22.31
CA GLU A 93 7.55 -0.70 -23.76
C GLU A 93 9.04 -0.65 -24.11
N LEU A 94 9.78 0.32 -23.55
CA LEU A 94 11.22 0.45 -23.76
C LEU A 94 11.99 -0.75 -23.18
N ALA A 95 11.60 -1.19 -21.98
CA ALA A 95 12.25 -2.32 -21.31
C ALA A 95 12.12 -3.61 -22.12
N ASN A 96 10.93 -3.86 -22.68
CA ASN A 96 10.67 -5.01 -23.55
C ASN A 96 11.49 -4.93 -24.84
N LYS A 97 11.60 -3.75 -25.47
CA LYS A 97 12.44 -3.55 -26.66
C LYS A 97 13.91 -3.90 -26.40
N ILE A 98 14.43 -3.51 -25.23
CA ILE A 98 15.81 -3.82 -24.82
C ILE A 98 15.97 -5.32 -24.53
N ALA A 99 15.06 -5.91 -23.75
CA ALA A 99 15.09 -7.34 -23.41
C ALA A 99 14.98 -8.26 -24.63
N ASN A 100 14.20 -7.85 -25.64
CA ASN A 100 14.09 -8.59 -26.90
C ASN A 100 15.37 -8.52 -27.73
N LYS A 101 16.15 -7.43 -27.62
CA LYS A 101 17.40 -7.25 -28.37
C LYS A 101 18.60 -7.89 -27.68
N TYR A 102 18.65 -7.86 -26.34
CA TYR A 102 19.79 -8.32 -25.55
C TYR A 102 19.32 -9.40 -24.55
N GLN A 103 19.72 -10.64 -24.78
CA GLN A 103 19.29 -11.79 -23.97
C GLN A 103 19.71 -11.71 -22.50
N ASN A 104 20.72 -10.90 -22.17
CA ASN A 104 21.21 -10.67 -20.81
C ASN A 104 20.56 -9.47 -20.11
N ALA A 105 19.64 -8.75 -20.76
CA ALA A 105 18.94 -7.64 -20.13
C ALA A 105 17.89 -8.14 -19.14
N SER A 106 17.80 -7.50 -17.98
CA SER A 106 16.83 -7.79 -16.92
C SER A 106 15.85 -6.62 -16.75
N ILE A 107 14.55 -6.91 -16.68
CA ILE A 107 13.51 -5.92 -16.39
C ILE A 107 13.23 -5.91 -14.88
N ILE A 108 13.44 -4.77 -14.22
CA ILE A 108 13.36 -4.62 -12.75
C ILE A 108 12.50 -3.42 -12.35
N GLY A 109 12.08 -3.38 -11.08
CA GLY A 109 11.27 -2.28 -10.55
C GLY A 109 9.85 -2.22 -11.13
N ASP A 110 9.25 -1.02 -11.10
CA ASP A 110 7.84 -0.82 -11.46
C ASP A 110 7.55 -1.00 -12.95
N CYS A 111 8.56 -0.89 -13.82
CA CYS A 111 8.42 -1.25 -15.23
C CYS A 111 8.33 -2.77 -15.46
N ASN A 112 8.61 -3.60 -14.45
CA ASN A 112 8.24 -5.02 -14.47
C ASN A 112 6.87 -5.22 -13.81
N LYS A 113 6.74 -4.74 -12.57
CA LYS A 113 5.54 -4.90 -11.75
C LYS A 113 5.45 -3.77 -10.75
N ILE A 114 4.35 -3.03 -10.79
CA ILE A 114 4.07 -1.92 -9.88
C ILE A 114 4.12 -2.43 -8.43
N GLY A 115 4.86 -1.71 -7.59
CA GLY A 115 4.92 -2.00 -6.17
C GLY A 115 5.35 -0.78 -5.35
N GLN A 116 5.81 -1.07 -4.14
CA GLN A 116 6.44 -0.07 -3.29
C GLN A 116 7.94 -0.03 -3.53
N VAL A 117 8.58 1.07 -3.12
CA VAL A 117 10.01 1.31 -3.31
C VAL A 117 10.88 0.14 -2.80
N ALA A 118 10.51 -0.49 -1.68
CA ALA A 118 11.26 -1.60 -1.12
C ALA A 118 11.30 -2.82 -2.07
N GLY A 119 10.22 -3.05 -2.83
CA GLY A 119 10.18 -4.08 -3.87
C GLY A 119 11.09 -3.74 -5.04
N ALA A 120 11.04 -2.50 -5.53
CA ALA A 120 11.90 -2.04 -6.63
C ALA A 120 13.39 -2.12 -6.28
N VAL A 121 13.77 -1.68 -5.07
CA VAL A 121 15.15 -1.75 -4.57
C VAL A 121 15.65 -3.19 -4.48
N ARG A 122 14.83 -4.10 -3.90
CA ARG A 122 15.20 -5.53 -3.82
C ARG A 122 15.37 -6.15 -5.21
N ASN A 123 14.46 -5.85 -6.14
CA ASN A 123 14.56 -6.35 -7.51
C ASN A 123 15.86 -5.89 -8.19
N GLY A 124 16.24 -4.62 -8.02
CA GLY A 124 17.51 -4.09 -8.52
C GLY A 124 18.73 -4.77 -7.89
N PHE A 125 18.74 -4.94 -6.57
CA PHE A 125 19.81 -5.64 -5.87
C PHE A 125 20.04 -7.06 -6.41
N PHE A 126 18.98 -7.86 -6.52
CA PHE A 126 19.09 -9.24 -6.98
C PHE A 126 19.47 -9.34 -8.46
N ALA A 127 18.97 -8.44 -9.31
CA ALA A 127 19.38 -8.41 -10.72
C ALA A 127 20.87 -8.10 -10.85
N GLY A 128 21.37 -7.10 -10.11
CA GLY A 128 22.81 -6.79 -10.09
C GLY A 128 23.66 -7.94 -9.56
N TRP A 129 23.22 -8.59 -8.47
CA TRP A 129 23.89 -9.76 -7.90
C TRP A 129 23.95 -10.97 -8.86
N ALA A 130 22.97 -11.08 -9.76
CA ALA A 130 22.88 -12.17 -10.73
C ALA A 130 23.71 -11.95 -12.00
N VAL A 131 24.20 -10.73 -12.25
CA VAL A 131 25.12 -10.46 -13.36
C VAL A 131 26.47 -11.13 -13.06
N ARG A 132 26.91 -12.00 -13.97
CA ARG A 132 28.22 -12.66 -13.95
C ARG A 132 29.08 -12.15 -15.10
#